data_AF-A0A4U3JYU4-F1
#
_entry.id   AF-A0A4U3JYU4-F1
#
_cell.length_a   1.000
_cell.length_b   1.000
_cell.length_c   1.000
_cell.angle_alpha   90.00
_cell.angle_beta   90.00
_cell.angle_gamma   90.00
#
_symmetry.space_group_name_H-M   'P 1'
#
loop_
_entity.id
_entity.type
_entity.pdbx_description
1 polymer ?
#
loop_
_entity_poly.entity_id
_entity_poly.type
_entity_poly.pdbx_seq_one_letter_code
_entity_poly.pdbx_strand_id
1 'polypeptide(L)'
;MEGVNLTTQFVNKRAIDTEELFQIINNSEGIYESTLIKLLQCNRISLEARLKTLEKNKMISKQKIKKHFFYTNTFDFKNMNPLDRQTNVVQKLVTYGIFTENIHIVTNCDHQKELYLSCYSSGRDTFQTNEHLKLQANKLVNQLRPQSEEYNFFVECIKNVLTKFPTRVSCLSNKLDINYHTQSLDMIDISVVPT
;
A
#
# COMPACT_ATOMS: atom_id res chain seq x y z
N MET A 1 -7.23 0.97 -33.80
CA MET A 1 -7.03 1.34 -32.39
C MET A 1 -8.03 0.53 -31.59
N GLU A 2 -7.66 -0.69 -31.22
CA GLU A 2 -8.50 -1.52 -30.36
C GLU A 2 -8.31 -1.09 -28.90
N GLY A 3 -9.41 -0.81 -28.23
CA GLY A 3 -9.44 -0.45 -26.82
C GLY A 3 -8.97 -1.62 -25.97
N VAL A 4 -7.74 -1.52 -25.47
CA VAL A 4 -7.26 -2.41 -24.42
C VAL A 4 -8.02 -2.03 -23.15
N ASN A 5 -8.93 -2.91 -22.72
CA ASN A 5 -9.63 -2.80 -21.46
C ASN A 5 -8.62 -2.97 -20.31
N LEU A 6 -8.01 -1.85 -19.89
CA LEU A 6 -7.04 -1.73 -18.79
C LEU A 6 -7.73 -1.89 -17.42
N THR A 7 -8.35 -3.04 -17.18
CA THR A 7 -8.96 -3.35 -15.87
C THR A 7 -8.23 -4.46 -15.13
N THR A 8 -6.96 -4.72 -15.47
CA THR A 8 -6.08 -5.50 -14.59
C THR A 8 -5.56 -4.57 -13.50
N GLN A 9 -6.20 -4.61 -12.33
CA GLN A 9 -5.78 -3.82 -11.18
C GLN A 9 -4.35 -4.25 -10.79
N PHE A 10 -3.40 -3.32 -10.87
CA PHE A 10 -2.05 -3.54 -10.38
C PHE A 10 -2.11 -3.73 -8.86
N VAL A 11 -1.65 -4.89 -8.40
CA VAL A 11 -1.65 -5.24 -6.98
C VAL A 11 -0.23 -5.50 -6.51
N ASN A 12 0.03 -5.15 -5.26
CA ASN A 12 1.26 -5.51 -4.59
C ASN A 12 1.20 -6.99 -4.20
N LYS A 13 1.99 -7.82 -4.87
CA LYS A 13 2.00 -9.27 -4.68
C LYS A 13 2.82 -9.64 -3.45
N ARG A 14 2.33 -9.29 -2.26
CA ARG A 14 2.89 -9.72 -0.97
C ARG A 14 1.94 -10.61 -0.20
N ALA A 15 2.50 -11.53 0.59
CA ALA A 15 1.71 -12.35 1.50
C ALA A 15 1.17 -11.49 2.66
N ILE A 16 -0.02 -11.84 3.18
CA ILE A 16 -0.54 -11.22 4.39
C ILE A 16 0.22 -11.78 5.58
N ASP A 17 1.09 -10.97 6.17
CA ASP A 17 1.72 -11.26 7.45
C ASP A 17 0.66 -11.14 8.57
N THR A 18 0.57 -12.17 9.42
CA THR A 18 -0.46 -12.23 10.45
C THR A 18 -0.15 -11.30 11.63
N GLU A 19 1.12 -11.11 11.96
CA GLU A 19 1.54 -10.18 13.01
C GLU A 19 1.33 -8.75 12.55
N GLU A 20 1.75 -8.40 11.33
CA GLU A 20 1.51 -7.08 10.76
C GLU A 20 0.01 -6.77 10.68
N LEU A 21 -0.83 -7.72 10.24
CA LEU A 21 -2.28 -7.57 10.22
C LEU A 21 -2.84 -7.29 11.63
N PHE A 22 -2.38 -8.03 12.63
CA PHE A 22 -2.80 -7.81 14.02
C PHE A 22 -2.40 -6.42 14.51
N GLN A 23 -1.15 -6.01 14.28
CA GLN A 23 -0.65 -4.68 14.66
C GLN A 23 -1.42 -3.55 13.98
N ILE A 24 -1.74 -3.68 12.69
CA ILE A 24 -2.60 -2.72 11.96
C ILE A 24 -3.95 -2.58 12.65
N ILE A 25 -4.64 -3.69 12.95
CA ILE A 25 -5.97 -3.66 13.58
C ILE A 25 -5.90 -3.08 14.99
N ASN A 26 -4.88 -3.46 15.76
CA ASN A 26 -4.73 -3.02 17.14
C ASN A 26 -4.42 -1.52 17.22
N ASN A 27 -3.56 -1.02 16.35
CA ASN A 27 -3.12 0.39 16.37
C ASN A 27 -4.11 1.33 15.67
N SER A 28 -5.03 0.81 14.85
CA SER A 28 -6.04 1.63 14.18
C SER A 28 -7.19 2.06 15.09
N GLU A 29 -7.40 1.40 16.23
CA GLU A 29 -8.55 1.61 17.14
C GLU A 29 -9.91 1.46 16.44
N GLY A 30 -9.97 0.60 15.41
CA GLY A 30 -11.12 0.43 14.53
C GLY A 30 -10.74 0.59 13.07
N ILE A 31 -11.00 -0.42 12.24
CA ILE A 31 -10.70 -0.37 10.81
C ILE A 31 -11.71 -1.19 9.99
N TYR A 32 -12.18 -0.64 8.86
CA TYR A 32 -13.10 -1.36 7.99
C TYR A 32 -12.38 -2.53 7.31
N GLU A 33 -13.10 -3.62 7.08
CA GLU A 33 -12.61 -4.73 6.26
C GLU A 33 -12.20 -4.25 4.86
N SER A 34 -12.97 -3.33 4.27
CA SER A 34 -12.65 -2.72 2.98
C SER A 34 -11.36 -1.89 3.01
N THR A 35 -11.08 -1.22 4.14
CA THR A 35 -9.86 -0.44 4.32
C THR A 35 -8.65 -1.38 4.43
N LEU A 36 -8.77 -2.51 5.12
CA LEU A 36 -7.73 -3.55 5.15
C LEU A 36 -7.45 -4.13 3.77
N ILE A 37 -8.48 -4.40 2.97
CA ILE A 37 -8.33 -4.87 1.57
C ILE A 37 -7.52 -3.86 0.74
N LYS A 38 -7.83 -2.56 0.85
CA LYS A 38 -7.09 -1.50 0.14
C LYS A 38 -5.67 -1.36 0.67
N LEU A 39 -5.47 -1.38 1.97
CA LEU A 39 -4.17 -1.18 2.62
C LEU A 39 -3.20 -2.31 2.28
N LEU A 40 -3.65 -3.55 2.42
CA LEU A 40 -2.85 -4.76 2.19
C LEU A 40 -2.83 -5.18 0.72
N GLN A 41 -3.65 -4.55 -0.13
CA GLN A 41 -3.75 -4.82 -1.57
C GLN A 41 -4.06 -6.30 -1.87
N CYS A 42 -4.83 -6.93 -1.01
CA CYS A 42 -5.10 -8.37 -1.03
C CYS A 42 -6.54 -8.69 -1.46
N ASN A 43 -6.79 -9.94 -1.88
CA ASN A 43 -8.17 -10.38 -2.11
C ASN A 43 -8.90 -10.66 -0.79
N ARG A 44 -10.23 -10.50 -0.83
CA ARG A 44 -11.11 -10.65 0.33
C ARG A 44 -11.02 -12.04 0.98
N ILE A 45 -10.96 -13.11 0.18
CA ILE A 45 -10.94 -14.49 0.68
C ILE A 45 -9.71 -14.73 1.56
N SER A 46 -8.54 -14.28 1.09
CA SER A 46 -7.27 -14.44 1.80
C SER A 46 -7.26 -13.64 3.11
N LEU A 47 -7.82 -12.43 3.08
CA LEU A 47 -7.96 -11.60 4.27
C LEU A 47 -8.93 -12.21 5.29
N GLU A 48 -10.11 -12.65 4.86
CA GLU A 48 -11.12 -13.26 5.73
C GLU A 48 -10.59 -14.50 6.46
N ALA A 49 -9.76 -15.32 5.79
CA ALA A 49 -9.13 -16.48 6.42
C ALA A 49 -8.23 -16.07 7.59
N ARG A 50 -7.39 -15.04 7.42
CA ARG A 50 -6.50 -14.53 8.47
C ARG A 50 -7.26 -13.87 9.61
N LEU A 51 -8.29 -13.07 9.28
CA LEU A 51 -9.15 -12.43 10.27
C LEU A 51 -9.89 -13.44 11.14
N LYS A 52 -10.42 -14.52 10.55
CA LYS A 52 -11.05 -15.63 11.31
C LYS A 52 -10.07 -16.29 12.28
N THR A 53 -8.82 -16.47 11.89
CA THR A 53 -7.79 -17.01 12.79
C THR A 53 -7.53 -16.08 13.97
N LEU A 54 -7.35 -14.77 13.72
CA LEU A 54 -7.15 -13.77 14.78
C LEU A 54 -8.36 -13.68 15.73
N GLU A 55 -9.57 -13.71 15.18
CA GLU A 55 -10.82 -13.68 15.96
C GLU A 55 -10.98 -14.95 16.82
N LYS A 56 -10.72 -16.14 16.26
CA LYS A 56 -10.75 -17.41 17.01
C LYS A 56 -9.77 -17.40 18.18
N ASN A 57 -8.61 -16.79 18.00
CA ASN A 57 -7.59 -16.63 19.03
C ASN A 57 -7.89 -15.46 20.00
N LYS A 58 -9.03 -14.78 19.86
CA LYS A 58 -9.44 -13.63 20.67
C LYS A 58 -8.45 -12.46 20.63
N MET A 59 -7.70 -12.35 19.53
CA MET A 59 -6.74 -11.25 19.32
C MET A 59 -7.43 -10.02 18.74
N ILE A 60 -8.55 -10.19 18.04
CA ILE A 60 -9.35 -9.09 17.47
C ILE A 60 -10.84 -9.38 17.69
N SER A 61 -11.67 -8.33 17.70
CA SER A 61 -13.14 -8.48 17.66
C SER A 61 -13.71 -7.95 16.35
N LYS A 62 -14.62 -8.72 15.74
CA LYS A 62 -15.40 -8.30 14.58
C LYS A 62 -16.69 -7.62 15.03
N GLN A 63 -17.02 -6.50 14.41
CA GLN A 63 -18.29 -5.81 14.61
C GLN A 63 -18.93 -5.45 13.26
N LYS A 64 -20.25 -5.27 13.29
CA LYS A 64 -21.04 -4.89 12.12
C LYS A 64 -21.81 -3.60 12.42
N ILE A 65 -21.58 -2.56 11.63
CA ILE A 65 -22.34 -1.31 11.67
C ILE A 65 -22.98 -1.13 10.30
N LYS A 66 -24.31 -1.08 10.28
CA LYS A 66 -25.12 -1.03 9.05
C LYS A 66 -24.72 -2.18 8.11
N LYS A 67 -24.13 -1.85 6.96
CA LYS A 67 -23.71 -2.81 5.92
C LYS A 67 -22.22 -3.14 5.96
N HIS A 68 -21.44 -2.55 6.86
CA HIS A 68 -19.99 -2.67 6.89
C HIS A 68 -19.51 -3.51 8.07
N PHE A 69 -18.48 -4.31 7.82
CA PHE A 69 -17.71 -5.02 8.84
C PHE A 69 -16.46 -4.23 9.18
N PHE A 70 -16.11 -4.21 10.46
CA PHE A 70 -14.89 -3.61 10.96
C PHE A 70 -14.34 -4.44 12.11
N TYR A 71 -13.05 -4.26 12.35
CA TYR A 71 -12.31 -4.98 13.39
C TYR A 71 -11.76 -3.98 14.39
N THR A 72 -11.88 -4.30 15.67
CA THR A 72 -11.53 -3.41 16.80
C THR A 72 -11.23 -4.24 18.04
N ASN A 73 -10.28 -3.76 18.84
CA ASN A 73 -10.12 -4.15 20.25
C ASN A 73 -10.42 -2.97 21.18
N THR A 74 -10.09 -1.78 20.71
CA THR A 74 -10.32 -0.48 21.34
C THR A 74 -11.19 0.35 20.40
N PHE A 75 -12.13 1.09 20.98
CA PHE A 75 -13.23 1.68 20.23
C PHE A 75 -13.00 3.18 19.96
N ASP A 76 -12.47 3.52 18.78
CA ASP A 76 -12.44 4.90 18.29
C ASP A 76 -12.76 5.00 16.78
N PHE A 77 -13.99 5.39 16.47
CA PHE A 77 -14.44 5.60 15.10
C PHE A 77 -13.87 6.85 14.42
N LYS A 78 -13.28 7.79 15.17
CA LYS A 78 -12.84 9.08 14.62
C LYS A 78 -11.80 8.91 13.51
N ASN A 79 -10.97 7.88 13.63
CA ASN A 79 -9.83 7.64 12.74
C ASN A 79 -10.14 6.75 11.53
N MET A 80 -11.32 6.11 11.47
CA MET A 80 -11.64 5.16 10.40
C MET A 80 -11.72 5.82 9.01
N ASN A 81 -12.36 6.98 8.90
CA ASN A 81 -12.47 7.70 7.62
C ASN A 81 -11.12 8.31 7.17
N PRO A 82 -10.35 9.01 8.05
CA PRO A 82 -8.99 9.41 7.73
C PRO A 82 -8.10 8.26 7.26
N LEU A 83 -8.12 7.11 7.94
CA LEU A 83 -7.36 5.93 7.52
C LEU A 83 -7.81 5.41 6.16
N ASP A 84 -9.12 5.26 5.90
CA ASP A 84 -9.61 4.83 4.58
C ASP A 84 -9.12 5.75 3.45
N ARG A 85 -9.08 7.07 3.69
CA ARG A 85 -8.54 8.04 2.74
C ARG A 85 -7.04 7.84 2.51
N GLN A 86 -6.26 7.63 3.56
CA GLN A 86 -4.82 7.35 3.46
C GLN A 86 -4.55 6.07 2.65
N THR A 87 -5.39 5.04 2.76
CA THR A 87 -5.20 3.80 1.96
C THR A 87 -5.33 4.01 0.44
N ASN A 88 -6.01 5.06 -0.02
CA ASN A 88 -6.06 5.39 -1.44
C ASN A 88 -4.69 5.80 -1.99
N VAL A 89 -3.80 6.34 -1.15
CA VAL A 89 -2.41 6.62 -1.54
C VAL A 89 -1.67 5.31 -1.81
N VAL A 90 -1.82 4.31 -0.93
CA VAL A 90 -1.20 2.98 -1.10
C VAL A 90 -1.66 2.33 -2.41
N GLN A 91 -2.94 2.44 -2.73
CA GLN A 91 -3.48 1.97 -4.02
C GLN A 91 -2.90 2.71 -5.24
N LYS A 92 -2.53 3.99 -5.10
CA LYS A 92 -1.91 4.76 -6.19
C LYS A 92 -0.42 4.47 -6.33
N LEU A 93 0.31 4.24 -5.24
CA LEU A 93 1.75 3.95 -5.28
C LEU A 93 2.07 2.77 -6.21
N VAL A 94 1.28 1.68 -6.12
CA VAL A 94 1.49 0.51 -6.99
C VAL A 94 1.30 0.81 -8.48
N THR A 95 0.42 1.76 -8.81
CA THR A 95 0.22 2.19 -10.21
C THR A 95 1.44 2.94 -10.77
N TYR A 96 2.30 3.47 -9.90
CA TYR A 96 3.56 4.12 -10.23
C TYR A 96 4.78 3.18 -10.10
N GLY A 97 4.56 1.87 -9.91
CA GLY A 97 5.67 0.92 -9.72
C GLY A 97 6.37 1.07 -8.36
N ILE A 98 5.66 1.63 -7.37
CA ILE A 98 6.10 1.72 -5.97
C ILE A 98 5.28 0.72 -5.16
N PHE A 99 5.96 -0.27 -4.59
CA PHE A 99 5.39 -1.35 -3.81
C PHE A 99 5.62 -1.12 -2.33
N THR A 100 4.80 -1.75 -1.50
CA THR A 100 4.87 -1.63 -0.04
C THR A 100 5.36 -2.94 0.56
N GLU A 101 6.45 -2.92 1.31
CA GLU A 101 7.00 -4.08 2.00
C GLU A 101 6.33 -4.27 3.36
N ASN A 102 6.32 -3.22 4.17
CA ASN A 102 5.78 -3.19 5.53
C ASN A 102 4.87 -1.98 5.73
N ILE A 103 3.85 -2.15 6.58
CA ILE A 103 2.83 -1.16 6.90
C ILE A 103 2.67 -1.10 8.41
N HIS A 104 2.79 0.11 8.95
CA HIS A 104 2.51 0.40 10.36
C HIS A 104 1.50 1.53 10.46
N ILE A 105 0.65 1.46 11.49
CA ILE A 105 -0.18 2.58 11.89
C ILE A 105 0.43 3.16 13.16
N VAL A 106 0.72 4.46 13.13
CA VAL A 106 1.26 5.21 14.26
C VAL A 106 0.29 6.32 14.66
N THR A 107 0.37 6.75 15.90
CA THR A 107 -0.40 7.89 16.42
C THR A 107 0.54 9.07 16.57
N ASN A 108 0.23 10.18 15.93
CA ASN A 108 1.03 11.40 16.03
C ASN A 108 0.74 12.16 17.34
N CYS A 109 1.45 13.27 17.56
CA CYS A 109 1.30 14.11 18.75
C CYS A 109 -0.11 14.71 18.92
N ASP A 110 -0.88 14.84 17.83
CA ASP A 110 -2.24 15.36 17.83
C ASP A 110 -3.29 14.25 17.97
N HIS A 111 -2.87 13.05 18.36
CA HIS A 111 -3.70 11.85 18.49
C HIS A 111 -4.39 11.40 17.19
N GLN A 112 -3.80 11.73 16.03
CA GLN A 112 -4.27 11.30 14.72
C GLN A 112 -3.51 10.07 14.24
N LYS A 113 -4.18 9.17 13.52
CA LYS A 113 -3.57 7.97 12.96
C LYS A 113 -2.93 8.26 11.60
N GLU A 114 -1.69 7.83 11.43
CA GLU A 114 -0.88 7.99 10.22
C GLU A 114 -0.37 6.62 9.74
N LEU A 115 -0.23 6.45 8.42
CA LEU A 115 0.42 5.28 7.84
C LEU A 115 1.92 5.51 7.73
N TYR A 116 2.69 4.55 8.20
CA TYR A 116 4.12 4.44 7.98
C TYR A 116 4.41 3.24 7.10
N LEU A 117 5.05 3.46 5.98
CA LEU A 117 5.25 2.48 4.93
C LEU A 117 6.75 2.31 4.68
N SER A 118 7.20 1.06 4.56
CA SER A 118 8.45 0.75 3.87
C SER A 118 8.11 0.54 2.40
N CYS A 119 8.53 1.46 1.53
CA CYS A 119 8.26 1.40 0.11
C CYS A 119 9.51 0.99 -0.66
N TYR A 120 9.30 0.37 -1.82
CA TYR A 120 10.38 0.04 -2.73
C TYR A 120 9.91 0.08 -4.18
N SER A 121 10.85 0.32 -5.09
CA SER A 121 10.62 0.09 -6.52
C SER A 121 11.45 -1.09 -6.99
N SER A 122 10.85 -1.94 -7.82
CA SER A 122 11.52 -3.09 -8.40
C SER A 122 11.11 -3.22 -9.86
N GLY A 123 12.11 -3.37 -10.74
CA GLY A 123 11.85 -3.76 -12.12
C GLY A 123 11.08 -5.06 -12.14
N ARG A 124 11.53 -6.07 -11.39
CA ARG A 124 10.95 -7.42 -11.38
C ARG A 124 9.46 -7.38 -11.07
N ASP A 125 9.08 -6.73 -9.98
CA ASP A 125 7.68 -6.68 -9.56
C ASP A 125 6.85 -5.83 -10.51
N THR A 126 7.40 -4.73 -11.03
CA THR A 126 6.77 -3.91 -12.07
C THR A 126 6.46 -4.75 -13.31
N PHE A 127 7.38 -5.58 -13.77
CA PHE A 127 7.17 -6.45 -14.94
C PHE A 127 6.23 -7.62 -14.66
N GLN A 128 6.21 -8.15 -13.44
CA GLN A 128 5.28 -9.23 -13.04
C GLN A 128 3.84 -8.75 -12.84
N THR A 129 3.64 -7.46 -12.61
CA THR A 129 2.34 -6.86 -12.35
C THR A 129 1.83 -6.08 -13.54
N ASN A 130 2.70 -5.52 -14.38
CA ASN A 130 2.37 -4.71 -15.56
C ASN A 130 2.83 -5.33 -16.88
N GLU A 131 1.91 -6.07 -17.51
CA GLU A 131 2.15 -6.71 -18.81
C GLU A 131 2.44 -5.71 -19.94
N HIS A 132 1.87 -4.50 -19.90
CA HIS A 132 2.16 -3.50 -20.92
C HIS A 132 3.63 -3.03 -20.85
N LEU A 133 4.11 -2.70 -19.64
CA LEU A 133 5.50 -2.33 -19.43
C LEU A 133 6.45 -3.48 -19.79
N LYS A 134 6.08 -4.72 -19.46
CA LYS A 134 6.84 -5.93 -19.84
C LYS A 134 6.96 -6.08 -21.35
N LEU A 135 5.88 -5.88 -22.09
CA LEU A 135 5.92 -5.92 -23.56
C LEU A 135 6.79 -4.81 -24.13
N GLN A 136 6.73 -3.60 -23.58
CA GLN A 136 7.58 -2.49 -24.00
C GLN A 136 9.07 -2.77 -23.71
N ALA A 137 9.40 -3.23 -22.51
CA ALA A 137 10.78 -3.55 -22.14
C ALA A 137 11.34 -4.69 -22.98
N ASN A 138 10.56 -5.75 -23.26
CA ASN A 138 11.01 -6.84 -24.14
C ASN A 138 11.34 -6.34 -25.55
N LYS A 139 10.58 -5.37 -26.09
CA LYS A 139 10.91 -4.75 -27.39
C LYS A 139 12.26 -4.04 -27.34
N LEU A 140 12.54 -3.29 -26.27
CA LEU A 140 13.82 -2.59 -26.09
C LEU A 140 14.99 -3.57 -25.91
N VAL A 141 14.83 -4.62 -25.09
CA VAL A 141 15.84 -5.66 -24.89
C VAL A 141 16.23 -6.32 -26.23
N ASN A 142 15.25 -6.62 -27.08
CA ASN A 142 15.48 -7.26 -28.37
C ASN A 142 16.20 -6.36 -29.39
N GLN A 143 16.28 -5.05 -29.14
CA GLN A 143 17.06 -4.11 -29.96
C GLN A 143 18.54 -4.06 -29.56
N LEU A 144 18.88 -4.57 -28.36
CA LEU A 144 20.25 -4.61 -27.86
C LEU A 144 20.98 -5.86 -28.37
N ARG A 145 22.29 -5.75 -28.57
CA ARG A 145 23.11 -6.92 -28.92
C ARG A 145 23.17 -7.87 -27.72
N PRO A 146 22.82 -9.16 -27.88
CA PRO A 146 22.87 -10.11 -26.76
C PRO A 146 24.24 -10.11 -26.08
N GLN A 147 24.25 -10.08 -24.75
CA GLN A 147 25.44 -10.11 -23.90
C GLN A 147 26.35 -8.86 -23.99
N SER A 148 25.93 -7.77 -24.65
CA SER A 148 26.62 -6.49 -24.55
C SER A 148 26.53 -5.93 -23.12
N GLU A 149 27.40 -4.97 -22.79
CA GLU A 149 27.37 -4.29 -21.50
C GLU A 149 26.02 -3.60 -21.26
N GLU A 150 25.48 -2.94 -22.27
CA GLU A 150 24.17 -2.27 -22.22
C GLU A 150 23.03 -3.28 -22.04
N TYR A 151 23.11 -4.45 -22.71
CA TYR A 151 22.15 -5.53 -22.54
C TYR A 151 22.17 -6.04 -21.09
N ASN A 152 23.35 -6.31 -20.54
CA ASN A 152 23.50 -6.83 -19.19
C ASN A 152 22.97 -5.82 -18.16
N PHE A 153 23.35 -4.54 -18.30
CA PHE A 153 22.88 -3.46 -17.43
C PHE A 153 21.34 -3.32 -17.47
N PHE A 154 20.74 -3.30 -18.66
CA PHE A 154 19.28 -3.18 -18.78
C PHE A 154 18.55 -4.39 -18.16
N VAL A 155 19.08 -5.60 -18.38
CA VAL A 155 18.54 -6.83 -17.78
C VAL A 155 18.67 -6.83 -16.25
N GLU A 156 19.74 -6.25 -15.69
CA GLU A 156 19.87 -6.07 -14.23
C GLU A 156 18.80 -5.11 -13.69
N CYS A 157 18.56 -3.98 -14.35
CA CYS A 157 17.48 -3.05 -13.99
C CYS A 157 16.10 -3.74 -13.99
N ILE A 158 15.87 -4.67 -14.92
CA ILE A 158 14.65 -5.48 -14.97
C ILE A 158 14.53 -6.43 -13.77
N LYS A 159 15.62 -6.98 -13.27
CA LYS A 159 15.61 -8.08 -12.29
C LYS A 159 15.67 -7.60 -10.84
N ASN A 160 16.15 -6.38 -10.60
CA ASN A 160 16.52 -5.92 -9.27
C ASN A 160 15.45 -5.09 -8.56
N VAL A 161 15.57 -5.04 -7.23
CA VAL A 161 15.00 -3.96 -6.42
C VAL A 161 15.90 -2.75 -6.62
N LEU A 162 15.32 -1.67 -7.11
CA LEU A 162 16.05 -0.49 -7.55
C LEU A 162 16.24 0.49 -6.41
N THR A 163 15.27 0.62 -5.51
CA THR A 163 15.32 1.57 -4.38
C THR A 163 14.40 1.13 -3.27
N LYS A 164 14.79 1.37 -2.01
CA LYS A 164 13.92 1.28 -0.82
C LYS A 164 13.91 2.62 -0.10
N PHE A 165 12.76 3.05 0.41
CA PHE A 165 12.61 4.30 1.13
C PHE A 165 11.41 4.27 2.07
N PRO A 166 11.50 4.90 3.24
CA PRO A 166 10.35 5.05 4.13
C PRO A 166 9.41 6.13 3.58
N THR A 167 8.11 5.93 3.77
CA THR A 167 7.06 6.88 3.39
C THR A 167 6.08 7.03 4.53
N ARG A 168 5.74 8.26 4.89
CA ARG A 168 4.65 8.59 5.80
C ARG A 168 3.46 9.09 4.97
N VAL A 169 2.27 8.63 5.31
CA VAL A 169 1.02 9.15 4.76
C VAL A 169 0.18 9.67 5.92
N SER A 170 -0.22 10.94 5.85
CA SER A 170 -1.04 11.60 6.85
C SER A 170 -2.31 12.17 6.20
N CYS A 171 -3.33 12.47 7.01
CA CYS A 171 -4.52 13.18 6.53
C CYS A 171 -4.49 14.60 7.08
N LEU A 172 -4.58 15.60 6.21
CA LEU A 172 -4.71 16.97 6.66
C LEU A 172 -6.04 17.12 7.40
N SER A 173 -5.98 17.63 8.62
CA SER A 173 -7.16 17.81 9.47
C SER A 173 -7.76 19.22 9.36
N ASN A 174 -6.95 20.22 8.97
CA ASN A 174 -7.38 21.60 8.79
C ASN A 174 -6.97 22.14 7.41
N LYS A 175 -7.94 22.68 6.65
CA LYS A 175 -7.68 23.30 5.33
C LYS A 175 -6.91 24.63 5.42
N LEU A 176 -6.77 25.20 6.62
CA LEU A 176 -6.02 26.45 6.85
C LEU A 176 -4.50 26.22 7.00
N ASP A 177 -4.05 24.98 7.20
CA ASP A 177 -2.63 24.59 7.16
C ASP A 177 -2.12 24.40 5.71
N ILE A 178 -2.37 25.40 4.86
CA ILE A 178 -1.95 25.39 3.44
C ILE A 178 -0.42 25.47 3.31
N ASN A 179 0.29 25.84 4.39
CA ASN A 179 1.75 25.88 4.46
C ASN A 179 2.37 24.53 4.87
N TYR A 180 1.79 23.42 4.41
CA TYR A 180 2.36 22.11 4.61
C TYR A 180 3.71 21.99 3.89
N HIS A 181 4.77 21.77 4.67
CA HIS A 181 6.10 21.48 4.17
C HIS A 181 6.65 20.28 4.93
N THR A 182 7.22 19.31 4.20
CA THR A 182 7.93 18.21 4.86
C THR A 182 9.13 18.78 5.61
N GLN A 183 9.26 18.44 6.89
CA GLN A 183 10.46 18.74 7.68
C GLN A 183 11.42 17.55 7.74
N SER A 184 10.99 16.39 7.24
CA SER A 184 11.80 15.18 7.25
C SER A 184 12.65 15.10 5.98
N LEU A 185 13.96 14.93 6.17
CA LEU A 185 14.89 14.58 5.09
C LEU A 185 15.01 13.06 4.91
N ASP A 186 14.52 12.29 5.88
CA ASP A 186 14.72 10.84 5.95
C ASP A 186 13.56 10.03 5.37
N MET A 187 12.40 10.66 5.12
CA MET A 187 11.22 9.99 4.58
C MET A 187 10.43 10.87 3.62
N ILE A 188 9.75 10.21 2.67
CA ILE A 188 8.77 10.86 1.82
C ILE A 188 7.50 11.10 2.64
N ASP A 189 6.99 12.33 2.66
CA ASP A 189 5.78 12.68 3.39
C ASP A 189 4.64 13.01 2.42
N ILE A 190 3.52 12.28 2.52
CA ILE A 190 2.37 12.42 1.62
C ILE A 190 1.15 12.84 2.44
N SER A 191 0.68 14.06 2.20
CA SER A 191 -0.54 14.58 2.81
C SER A 191 -1.78 14.31 1.96
N VAL A 192 -2.76 13.63 2.55
CA VAL A 192 -4.08 13.44 1.95
C VAL A 192 -4.99 14.60 2.29
N VAL A 193 -5.45 15.31 1.25
CA VAL A 193 -6.38 16.42 1.38
C VAL A 193 -7.81 15.88 1.57
N PRO A 194 -8.55 16.32 2.60
CA PRO A 194 -9.97 16.06 2.73
C PRO A 194 -10.75 16.62 1.53
N THR A 195 -11.31 15.73 0.70
CA THR A 195 -12.39 16.07 -0.24
C THR A 195 -13.69 16.25 0.52
#